data_AF-A0A8H5W750-F1
#
_entry.id   AF-A0A8H5W750-F1
#
_cell.length_a   1.000
_cell.length_b   1.000
_cell.length_c   1.000
_cell.angle_alpha   90.00
_cell.angle_beta   90.00
_cell.angle_gamma   90.00
#
_symmetry.space_group_name_H-M   'P 1'
#
loop_
_entity.id
_entity.type
_entity.pdbx_description
1 polymer ?
#
loop_
_entity_poly.entity_id
_entity_poly.type
_entity_poly.pdbx_seq_one_letter_code
_entity_poly.pdbx_strand_id
1 'polypeptide(L)'
;MGFFDNIWDGVKSAGQWAIDHAADITPVIGAVGEAAASFSLLQDSNPSFAANASPGSQPNDTRSQQLAKYHQKFAYVSNRLAANAKAGVKPPSKTTGRTTTLDDVLVGLWTDPKGLSSDGNPSVSMYKDLSAFMGTMNIPFSWQDNSGLVHDTVNEIGQVLFAKTGPQDLAELAKSGDPFGKVNTEVLTQDGLVQACHVYYPIPMGKDGKHYSLHSAIHLSYTTNA
;
A
#
# COMPACT_ATOMS: atom_id res chain seq x y z
N MET A 1 -13.01 -15.81 12.10
CA MET A 1 -12.43 -14.59 11.53
C MET A 1 -10.98 -14.92 11.21
N GLY A 2 -10.64 -15.09 9.92
CA GLY A 2 -9.27 -15.45 9.52
C GLY A 2 -8.33 -14.28 9.80
N PHE A 3 -7.28 -14.54 10.57
CA PHE A 3 -6.26 -13.58 10.99
C PHE A 3 -5.44 -13.11 9.78
N PHE A 4 -5.74 -11.92 9.28
CA PHE A 4 -4.79 -11.10 8.53
C PHE A 4 -4.02 -10.25 9.55
N ASP A 5 -2.71 -10.11 9.39
CA ASP A 5 -1.92 -9.18 10.21
C ASP A 5 -2.14 -7.71 9.77
N ASN A 6 -3.04 -7.52 8.79
CA ASN A 6 -3.39 -6.25 8.15
C ASN A 6 -4.91 -6.10 7.94
N ILE A 7 -5.33 -4.87 7.66
CA ILE A 7 -6.74 -4.53 7.48
C ILE A 7 -6.99 -4.13 6.03
N TRP A 8 -7.43 -5.09 5.21
CA TRP A 8 -7.50 -4.98 3.74
C TRP A 8 -8.83 -4.56 3.12
N ASP A 9 -9.96 -4.81 3.78
CA ASP A 9 -11.29 -4.56 3.18
C ASP A 9 -12.16 -3.62 4.01
N GLY A 10 -11.53 -2.87 4.90
CA GLY A 10 -12.24 -1.88 5.70
C GLY A 10 -11.40 -0.64 5.84
N VAL A 11 -11.40 0.22 4.83
CA VAL A 11 -10.83 1.57 4.89
C VAL A 11 -11.25 2.30 6.17
N LYS A 12 -12.53 2.15 6.55
CA LYS A 12 -13.05 2.70 7.81
C LYS A 12 -12.49 1.98 9.04
N SER A 13 -12.39 0.65 9.04
CA SER A 13 -11.83 -0.11 10.16
C SER A 13 -10.32 0.06 10.29
N ALA A 14 -9.59 0.27 9.20
CA ALA A 14 -8.16 0.54 9.16
C ALA A 14 -7.84 1.92 9.74
N GLY A 15 -8.58 2.95 9.29
CA GLY A 15 -8.48 4.27 9.89
C GLY A 15 -8.86 4.27 11.38
N GLN A 16 -9.96 3.60 11.74
CA GLN A 16 -10.37 3.48 13.14
C GLN A 16 -9.31 2.75 13.98
N TRP A 17 -8.77 1.63 13.49
CA TRP A 17 -7.71 0.89 14.16
C TRP A 17 -6.48 1.76 14.42
N ALA A 18 -6.07 2.56 13.43
CA ALA A 18 -4.92 3.45 13.58
C ALA A 18 -5.13 4.49 14.68
N ILE A 19 -6.35 5.00 14.85
CA ILE A 19 -6.69 5.92 15.95
C ILE A 19 -6.71 5.20 17.30
N ASP A 20 -7.29 4.00 17.35
CA ASP A 20 -7.48 3.25 18.60
C ASP A 20 -6.18 2.67 19.16
N HIS A 21 -5.17 2.44 18.32
CA HIS A 21 -3.91 1.80 18.69
C HIS A 21 -2.71 2.75 18.71
N ALA A 22 -2.92 4.04 18.41
CA ALA A 22 -1.86 5.03 18.47
C ALA A 22 -1.61 5.51 19.91
N ALA A 23 -0.33 5.62 20.27
CA ALA A 23 0.08 6.22 21.54
C ALA A 23 -0.22 7.74 21.59
N ASP A 24 -0.28 8.38 20.42
CA ASP A 24 -0.75 9.76 20.23
C ASP A 24 -1.48 9.83 18.88
N ILE A 25 -2.71 10.34 18.91
CA ILE A 25 -3.58 10.44 17.73
C ILE A 25 -3.15 11.61 16.83
N THR A 26 -2.52 12.64 17.38
CA THR A 26 -2.11 13.84 16.65
C THR A 26 -1.19 13.54 15.46
N PRO A 27 -0.09 12.77 15.62
CA PRO A 27 0.79 12.44 14.50
C PRO A 27 0.13 11.51 13.48
N VAL A 28 -0.81 10.65 13.88
CA VAL A 28 -1.62 9.84 12.95
C VAL A 28 -2.50 10.72 12.07
N ILE A 29 -3.27 11.64 12.68
CA ILE A 29 -4.12 12.59 11.94
C ILE A 29 -3.25 13.47 11.03
N GLY A 30 -2.07 13.90 11.50
CA GLY A 30 -1.10 14.67 10.76
C GLY A 30 -0.62 13.96 9.49
N ALA A 31 -0.12 12.72 9.61
CA ALA A 31 0.39 11.95 8.48
C ALA A 31 -0.68 11.70 7.40
N VAL A 32 -1.91 11.36 7.81
CA VAL A 32 -3.04 11.19 6.87
C VAL A 32 -3.44 12.53 6.24
N GLY A 33 -3.36 13.62 7.01
CA GLY A 33 -3.61 14.98 6.53
C GLY A 33 -2.62 15.43 5.47
N GLU A 34 -1.34 15.17 5.70
CA GLU A 34 -0.23 15.47 4.79
C GLU A 34 -0.34 14.64 3.51
N ALA A 35 -0.57 13.33 3.63
CA ALA A 35 -0.81 12.46 2.47
C ALA A 35 -1.99 12.96 1.61
N ALA A 36 -3.09 13.37 2.24
CA ALA A 36 -4.25 13.92 1.53
C ALA A 36 -3.92 15.25 0.81
N ALA A 37 -3.13 16.13 1.46
CA ALA A 37 -2.71 17.39 0.88
C ALA A 37 -1.77 17.18 -0.33
N SER A 38 -0.79 16.29 -0.20
CA SER A 38 0.14 15.95 -1.28
C SER A 38 -0.59 15.40 -2.51
N PHE A 39 -1.60 14.55 -2.34
CA PHE A 39 -2.44 14.10 -3.46
C PHE A 39 -3.30 15.20 -4.08
N SER A 40 -3.71 16.20 -3.30
CA SER A 40 -4.51 17.32 -3.79
C SER A 40 -3.66 18.29 -4.63
N LEU A 41 -2.42 18.56 -4.20
CA LEU A 41 -1.45 19.38 -4.95
C LEU A 41 -1.06 18.76 -6.30
N LEU A 42 -1.05 17.43 -6.40
CA LEU A 42 -0.82 16.72 -7.66
C LEU A 42 -2.03 16.76 -8.62
N GLN A 43 -3.18 17.30 -8.18
CA GLN A 43 -4.47 17.23 -8.87
C GLN A 43 -5.10 18.58 -9.13
N ASP A 44 -4.33 19.61 -9.48
CA ASP A 44 -4.89 20.89 -9.95
C ASP A 44 -5.65 20.73 -11.28
N SER A 45 -6.86 20.20 -11.12
CA SER A 45 -8.08 20.12 -11.94
C SER A 45 -9.26 19.65 -11.06
N ASN A 46 -9.27 19.97 -9.75
CA ASN A 46 -10.40 19.93 -8.78
C ASN A 46 -11.12 18.58 -8.51
N PRO A 47 -11.75 18.38 -7.32
CA PRO A 47 -12.31 19.37 -6.40
C PRO A 47 -11.46 19.66 -5.17
N SER A 48 -11.61 20.90 -4.72
CA SER A 48 -10.96 21.54 -3.58
C SER A 48 -11.22 20.82 -2.24
N PHE A 49 -10.23 20.04 -1.80
CA PHE A 49 -9.96 19.97 -0.38
C PHE A 49 -9.04 21.14 -0.05
N ALA A 50 -9.62 22.21 0.50
CA ALA A 50 -8.84 23.34 0.97
C ALA A 50 -7.70 22.83 1.86
N ALA A 51 -6.47 23.14 1.46
CA ALA A 51 -5.21 22.79 2.10
C ALA A 51 -5.01 23.48 3.47
N ASN A 52 -6.05 23.57 4.28
CA ASN A 52 -6.00 24.05 5.65
C ASN A 52 -5.81 22.86 6.59
N ALA A 53 -4.70 22.17 6.43
CA ALA A 53 -4.09 21.36 7.47
C ALA A 53 -2.72 21.96 7.80
N SER A 54 -2.67 23.28 8.03
CA SER A 54 -1.60 23.84 8.86
C SER A 54 -1.70 23.24 10.27
N PRO A 55 -0.57 23.01 10.96
CA PRO A 55 -0.54 22.64 12.38
C PRO A 55 -1.03 23.84 13.19
N GLY A 56 -2.34 23.97 13.27
CA GLY A 56 -3.03 25.11 13.81
C GLY A 56 -4.52 24.85 13.67
N SER A 57 -5.01 23.91 14.48
CA SER A 57 -6.44 23.71 14.68
C SER A 57 -7.11 25.07 14.89
N GLN A 58 -8.15 25.38 14.10
CA GLN A 58 -9.05 26.46 14.48
C GLN A 58 -9.53 26.17 15.90
N PRO A 59 -9.55 27.17 16.81
CA PRO A 59 -9.78 26.95 18.24
C PRO A 59 -11.17 26.40 18.60
N ASN A 60 -12.06 26.21 17.61
CA ASN A 60 -13.45 25.78 17.80
C ASN A 60 -13.81 24.45 17.11
N ASP A 61 -12.87 23.77 16.45
CA ASP A 61 -13.17 22.43 15.91
C ASP A 61 -13.27 21.44 17.09
N THR A 62 -14.47 20.91 17.31
CA THR A 62 -14.67 19.86 18.33
C THR A 62 -13.86 18.62 17.96
N ARG A 63 -13.38 17.87 18.96
CA ARG A 63 -12.64 16.61 18.76
C ARG A 63 -13.41 15.64 17.83
N SER A 64 -14.73 15.63 17.90
CA SER A 64 -15.61 14.84 17.02
C SER A 64 -15.55 15.27 15.55
N GLN A 65 -15.43 16.57 15.25
CA GLN A 65 -15.27 17.08 13.89
C GLN A 65 -13.89 16.73 13.32
N GLN A 66 -12.84 16.76 14.14
CA GLN A 66 -11.50 16.34 13.72
C GLN A 66 -11.46 14.85 13.35
N LEU A 67 -12.11 13.99 14.14
CA LEU A 67 -12.24 12.55 13.84
C LEU A 67 -13.07 12.29 12.58
N ALA A 68 -14.17 13.01 12.37
CA ALA A 68 -14.96 12.89 11.13
C ALA A 68 -14.14 13.27 9.89
N LYS A 69 -13.37 14.38 9.96
CA LYS A 69 -12.46 14.81 8.89
C LYS A 69 -11.35 13.77 8.67
N TYR A 70 -10.84 13.16 9.73
CA TYR A 70 -9.84 12.10 9.63
C TYR A 70 -10.35 10.92 8.80
N HIS A 71 -11.53 10.35 9.10
CA HIS A 71 -12.05 9.22 8.33
C HIS A 71 -12.29 9.56 6.86
N GLN A 72 -12.76 10.77 6.57
CA GLN A 72 -12.90 11.25 5.18
C GLN A 72 -11.56 11.33 4.47
N LYS A 73 -10.53 11.91 5.11
CA LYS A 73 -9.17 11.99 4.56
C LYS A 73 -8.55 10.62 4.39
N PHE A 74 -8.72 9.71 5.36
CA PHE A 74 -8.21 8.34 5.26
C PHE A 74 -8.81 7.60 4.06
N ALA A 75 -10.13 7.73 3.86
CA ALA A 75 -10.80 7.14 2.70
C ALA A 75 -10.40 7.79 1.37
N TYR A 76 -10.26 9.12 1.36
CA TYR A 76 -9.73 9.83 0.19
C TYR A 76 -8.33 9.32 -0.18
N VAL A 77 -7.41 9.25 0.80
CA VAL A 77 -6.05 8.75 0.61
C VAL A 77 -6.04 7.30 0.15
N SER A 78 -6.89 6.43 0.71
CA SER A 78 -7.04 5.02 0.28
C SER A 78 -7.36 4.93 -1.22
N ASN A 79 -8.35 5.70 -1.67
CA ASN A 79 -8.73 5.74 -3.09
C ASN A 79 -7.61 6.27 -3.97
N ARG A 80 -6.83 7.25 -3.49
CA ARG A 80 -5.69 7.79 -4.23
C ARG A 80 -4.51 6.84 -4.28
N LEU A 81 -4.22 6.11 -3.21
CA LEU A 81 -3.23 5.03 -3.22
C LEU A 81 -3.61 3.97 -4.26
N ALA A 82 -4.86 3.51 -4.27
CA ALA A 82 -5.36 2.55 -5.25
C ALA A 82 -5.19 3.05 -6.69
N ALA A 83 -5.60 4.30 -6.96
CA ALA A 83 -5.48 4.90 -8.29
C ALA A 83 -4.02 5.04 -8.74
N ASN A 84 -3.12 5.44 -7.84
CA ASN A 84 -1.69 5.57 -8.13
C ASN A 84 -1.01 4.21 -8.31
N ALA A 85 -1.42 3.20 -7.55
CA ALA A 85 -0.97 1.83 -7.71
C ALA A 85 -1.37 1.31 -9.10
N LYS A 86 -2.64 1.48 -9.46
CA LYS A 86 -3.16 1.14 -10.79
C LYS A 86 -2.41 1.83 -11.92
N ALA A 87 -2.19 3.14 -11.81
CA ALA A 87 -1.45 3.91 -12.81
C ALA A 87 0.05 3.55 -12.89
N GLY A 88 0.60 2.88 -11.87
CA GLY A 88 1.99 2.45 -11.86
C GLY A 88 2.25 1.17 -12.65
N VAL A 89 1.23 0.33 -12.86
CA VAL A 89 1.35 -0.83 -13.74
C VAL A 89 1.18 -0.38 -15.18
N LYS A 90 2.18 -0.68 -16.01
CA LYS A 90 2.10 -0.41 -17.45
C LYS A 90 1.11 -1.39 -18.09
N PRO A 91 0.24 -0.95 -19.01
CA PRO A 91 -0.61 -1.88 -19.74
C PRO A 91 0.26 -2.91 -20.46
N PRO A 92 -0.20 -4.18 -20.55
CA PRO A 92 0.56 -5.22 -21.23
C PRO A 92 0.84 -4.77 -22.67
N SER A 93 2.09 -4.99 -23.12
CA SER A 93 2.48 -4.77 -24.51
C SER A 93 1.50 -5.54 -25.41
N LYS A 94 1.03 -4.92 -26.51
CA LYS A 94 0.12 -5.60 -27.45
C LYS A 94 0.73 -6.92 -27.90
N THR A 95 0.26 -8.02 -27.34
CA THR A 95 0.68 -9.37 -27.70
C THR A 95 -0.09 -9.82 -28.93
N THR A 96 0.60 -10.49 -29.85
CA THR A 96 -0.03 -11.17 -30.99
C THR A 96 -0.66 -12.47 -30.50
N GLY A 97 -1.94 -12.43 -30.16
CA GLY A 97 -2.69 -13.58 -29.66
C GLY A 97 -3.89 -13.16 -28.83
N ARG A 98 -4.74 -14.13 -28.45
CA ARG A 98 -5.78 -13.90 -27.45
C ARG A 98 -5.11 -13.96 -26.09
N THR A 99 -5.25 -12.91 -25.29
CA THR A 99 -4.78 -12.90 -23.89
C THR A 99 -5.96 -12.69 -22.95
N THR A 100 -5.78 -13.16 -21.71
CA THR A 100 -6.68 -12.86 -20.60
C THR A 100 -5.90 -12.07 -19.57
N THR A 101 -6.41 -10.91 -19.18
CA THR A 101 -5.81 -10.08 -18.12
C THR A 101 -6.75 -10.02 -16.93
N LEU A 102 -6.21 -10.34 -15.75
CA LEU A 102 -6.87 -10.19 -14.45
C LEU A 102 -6.19 -9.04 -13.71
N ASP A 103 -6.97 -8.07 -13.25
CA ASP A 103 -6.47 -6.86 -12.61
C ASP A 103 -7.23 -6.63 -11.31
N ASP A 104 -6.52 -6.48 -10.19
CA ASP A 104 -7.14 -6.14 -8.90
C ASP A 104 -6.25 -5.25 -8.05
N VAL A 105 -6.82 -4.57 -7.06
CA VAL A 105 -6.10 -3.68 -6.15
C VAL A 105 -6.44 -3.99 -4.70
N LEU A 106 -5.40 -4.26 -3.92
CA LEU A 106 -5.45 -4.41 -2.48
C LEU A 106 -5.14 -3.06 -1.83
N VAL A 107 -5.96 -2.58 -0.90
CA VAL A 107 -5.74 -1.31 -0.20
C VAL A 107 -5.94 -1.50 1.29
N GLY A 108 -5.03 -1.03 2.13
CA GLY A 108 -5.19 -1.24 3.56
C GLY A 108 -4.03 -0.80 4.40
N LEU A 109 -4.00 -1.33 5.62
CA LEU A 109 -3.03 -0.98 6.64
C LEU A 109 -2.27 -2.22 7.10
N TRP A 110 -0.96 -2.24 6.86
CA TRP A 110 -0.03 -3.14 7.55
C TRP A 110 0.24 -2.57 8.95
N THR A 111 -0.09 -3.34 9.98
CA THR A 111 -0.02 -2.85 11.37
C THR A 111 1.41 -2.84 11.91
N ASP A 112 2.22 -3.83 11.52
CA ASP A 112 3.65 -3.95 11.86
C ASP A 112 4.49 -4.31 10.61
N PRO A 113 4.76 -3.33 9.72
CA PRO A 113 5.51 -3.54 8.49
C PRO A 113 6.99 -3.80 8.81
N LYS A 114 7.42 -5.06 8.68
CA LYS A 114 8.84 -5.43 8.83
C LYS A 114 9.64 -5.31 7.53
N GLY A 115 8.97 -5.22 6.39
CA GLY A 115 9.62 -5.22 5.07
C GLY A 115 10.24 -6.57 4.77
N LEU A 116 11.53 -6.57 4.43
CA LEU A 116 12.31 -7.77 4.21
C LEU A 116 12.92 -8.29 5.52
N SER A 117 13.02 -9.61 5.61
CA SER A 117 13.77 -10.36 6.61
C SER A 117 15.28 -10.29 6.31
N SER A 118 16.12 -10.74 7.26
CA SER A 118 17.59 -10.72 7.12
C SER A 118 18.12 -11.52 5.93
N ASP A 119 17.35 -12.47 5.42
CA ASP A 119 17.65 -13.27 4.24
C ASP A 119 17.20 -12.61 2.92
N GLY A 120 16.65 -11.40 2.98
CA GLY A 120 16.14 -10.65 1.84
C GLY A 120 14.73 -11.05 1.39
N ASN A 121 14.07 -12.00 2.06
CA ASN A 121 12.71 -12.40 1.73
C ASN A 121 11.66 -11.50 2.41
N PRO A 122 10.43 -11.37 1.89
CA PRO A 122 9.36 -10.69 2.58
C PRO A 122 9.16 -11.25 3.98
N SER A 123 8.85 -10.39 4.95
CA SER A 123 8.41 -10.83 6.26
C SER A 123 7.20 -11.76 6.15
N VAL A 124 7.04 -12.68 7.11
CA VAL A 124 6.00 -13.73 7.07
C VAL A 124 4.60 -13.15 6.88
N SER A 125 4.30 -12.02 7.54
CA SER A 125 3.02 -11.33 7.38
C SER A 125 2.85 -10.83 5.94
N MET A 126 3.79 -10.01 5.45
CA MET A 126 3.76 -9.47 4.08
C MET A 126 3.70 -10.56 3.00
N TYR A 127 4.43 -11.67 3.17
CA TYR A 127 4.34 -12.83 2.28
C TYR A 127 2.93 -13.41 2.28
N LYS A 128 2.39 -13.73 3.47
CA LYS A 128 1.06 -14.34 3.63
C LYS A 128 -0.05 -13.47 3.03
N ASP A 129 0.02 -12.16 3.25
CA ASP A 129 -0.97 -11.23 2.71
C ASP A 129 -0.88 -11.11 1.19
N LEU A 130 0.34 -11.06 0.63
CA LEU A 130 0.55 -11.08 -0.80
C LEU A 130 0.09 -12.41 -1.43
N SER A 131 0.39 -13.56 -0.80
CA SER A 131 -0.11 -14.86 -1.24
C SER A 131 -1.63 -14.91 -1.23
N ALA A 132 -2.27 -14.41 -0.17
CA ALA A 132 -3.73 -14.40 -0.07
C ALA A 132 -4.34 -13.57 -1.21
N PHE A 133 -3.77 -12.39 -1.48
CA PHE A 133 -4.23 -11.53 -2.57
C PHE A 133 -3.99 -12.13 -3.96
N MET A 134 -2.82 -12.70 -4.21
CA MET A 134 -2.56 -13.44 -5.46
C MET A 134 -3.52 -14.61 -5.63
N GLY A 135 -3.91 -15.26 -4.53
CA GLY A 135 -4.87 -16.36 -4.51
C GLY A 135 -6.28 -15.94 -4.93
N THR A 136 -6.74 -14.73 -4.57
CA THR A 136 -8.05 -14.23 -5.03
C THR A 136 -8.09 -13.99 -6.55
N MET A 137 -6.92 -13.78 -7.15
CA MET A 137 -6.75 -13.56 -8.59
C MET A 137 -6.38 -14.82 -9.37
N ASN A 138 -6.29 -15.99 -8.73
CA ASN A 138 -5.81 -17.24 -9.33
C ASN A 138 -4.41 -17.11 -9.99
N ILE A 139 -3.54 -16.26 -9.44
CA ILE A 139 -2.16 -16.15 -9.90
C ILE A 139 -1.36 -17.33 -9.31
N PRO A 140 -0.57 -18.07 -10.10
CA PRO A 140 0.23 -19.18 -9.60
C PRO A 140 1.29 -18.71 -8.60
N PHE A 141 1.29 -19.30 -7.41
CA PHE A 141 2.26 -18.99 -6.35
C PHE A 141 3.68 -19.45 -6.67
N SER A 142 3.80 -20.53 -7.44
CA SER A 142 5.07 -21.06 -7.87
C SER A 142 4.96 -21.66 -9.27
N TRP A 143 6.05 -21.67 -10.00
CA TRP A 143 6.15 -22.31 -11.31
C TRP A 143 7.54 -22.89 -11.51
N GLN A 144 7.67 -23.82 -12.46
CA GLN A 144 8.96 -24.42 -12.79
C GLN A 144 9.39 -23.95 -14.17
N ASP A 145 10.62 -23.46 -14.30
CA ASP A 145 11.17 -23.05 -15.58
C ASP A 145 11.65 -24.27 -16.41
N ASN A 146 12.10 -24.00 -17.64
CA ASN A 146 12.62 -25.05 -18.53
C ASN A 146 13.92 -25.70 -18.02
N SER A 147 14.59 -25.10 -17.03
CA SER A 147 15.79 -25.66 -16.39
C SER A 147 15.46 -26.58 -15.22
N GLY A 148 14.19 -26.63 -14.81
CA GLY A 148 13.73 -27.37 -13.66
C GLY A 148 13.82 -26.58 -12.34
N LEU A 149 14.19 -25.29 -12.39
CA LEU A 149 14.23 -24.41 -11.23
C LEU A 149 12.79 -24.04 -10.83
N VAL A 150 12.48 -24.17 -9.54
CA VAL A 150 11.20 -23.73 -8.98
C VAL A 150 11.31 -22.28 -8.56
N HIS A 151 10.46 -21.45 -9.16
CA HIS A 151 10.28 -20.04 -8.86
C HIS A 151 9.11 -19.86 -7.90
N ASP A 152 9.30 -19.08 -6.85
CA ASP A 152 8.24 -18.63 -5.95
C ASP A 152 7.83 -17.21 -6.36
N THR A 153 6.74 -17.11 -7.12
CA THR A 153 6.22 -15.85 -7.66
C THR A 153 5.90 -14.86 -6.53
N VAL A 154 5.39 -15.34 -5.39
CA VAL A 154 5.05 -14.48 -4.25
C VAL A 154 6.33 -13.88 -3.67
N ASN A 155 7.36 -14.71 -3.49
CA ASN A 155 8.64 -14.28 -2.98
C ASN A 155 9.30 -13.27 -3.93
N GLU A 156 9.38 -13.60 -5.23
CA GLU A 156 10.01 -12.74 -6.24
C GLU A 156 9.35 -11.36 -6.33
N ILE A 157 8.01 -11.30 -6.33
CA ILE A 157 7.28 -10.03 -6.29
C ILE A 157 7.53 -9.30 -4.97
N GLY A 158 7.37 -10.01 -3.85
CA GLY A 158 7.46 -9.43 -2.52
C GLY A 158 8.84 -8.86 -2.20
N GLN A 159 9.92 -9.53 -2.62
CA GLN A 159 11.29 -9.05 -2.43
C GLN A 159 11.47 -7.64 -3.00
N VAL A 160 10.86 -7.37 -4.16
CA VAL A 160 10.93 -6.05 -4.79
C VAL A 160 9.96 -5.08 -4.09
N LEU A 161 8.69 -5.44 -3.94
CA LEU A 161 7.66 -4.54 -3.40
C LEU A 161 7.91 -4.07 -1.96
N PHE A 162 8.62 -4.88 -1.16
CA PHE A 162 8.86 -4.62 0.26
C PHE A 162 10.31 -4.25 0.60
N ALA A 163 11.16 -4.04 -0.41
CA ALA A 163 12.57 -3.70 -0.21
C ALA A 163 12.82 -2.43 0.61
N LYS A 164 11.85 -1.50 0.63
CA LYS A 164 11.95 -0.19 1.31
C LYS A 164 10.78 0.07 2.26
N THR A 165 10.24 -0.99 2.86
CA THR A 165 9.11 -0.91 3.79
C THR A 165 9.49 -1.34 5.20
N GLY A 166 10.79 -1.48 5.49
CA GLY A 166 11.28 -1.75 6.83
C GLY A 166 11.18 -0.53 7.75
N PRO A 167 11.26 -0.71 9.08
CA PRO A 167 11.06 0.39 10.04
C PRO A 167 12.00 1.58 9.84
N GLN A 168 13.25 1.35 9.42
CA GLN A 168 14.21 2.42 9.15
C GLN A 168 13.82 3.20 7.89
N ASP A 169 13.49 2.53 6.79
CA ASP A 169 13.04 3.16 5.55
C ASP A 169 11.77 3.99 5.77
N LEU A 170 10.84 3.47 6.57
CA LEU A 170 9.61 4.18 6.91
C LEU A 170 9.86 5.42 7.77
N ALA A 171 10.82 5.37 8.68
CA ALA A 171 11.22 6.53 9.47
C ALA A 171 11.92 7.60 8.63
N GLU A 172 12.65 7.21 7.60
CA GLU A 172 13.25 8.13 6.63
C GLU A 172 12.20 8.75 5.71
N LEU A 173 11.28 7.93 5.18
CA LEU A 173 10.17 8.37 4.34
C LEU A 173 9.20 9.31 5.10
N ALA A 174 8.99 9.10 6.40
CA ALA A 174 8.18 9.98 7.23
C ALA A 174 8.78 11.40 7.40
N LYS A 175 10.06 11.58 7.03
CA LYS A 175 10.79 12.86 7.15
C LYS A 175 11.10 13.48 5.78
N SER A 176 10.80 12.80 4.68
CA SER A 176 11.02 13.33 3.34
C SER A 176 9.93 14.32 2.94
N GLY A 177 10.25 15.22 2.00
CA GLY A 177 9.28 16.17 1.45
C GLY A 177 8.22 15.52 0.54
N ASP A 178 8.44 14.27 0.09
CA ASP A 178 7.44 13.42 -0.53
C ASP A 178 7.13 12.26 0.44
N PRO A 179 5.92 12.17 1.00
CA PRO A 179 5.59 11.16 2.00
C PRO A 179 5.32 9.78 1.38
N PHE A 180 5.38 9.62 0.05
CA PHE A 180 5.00 8.38 -0.61
C PHE A 180 6.19 7.56 -1.12
N GLY A 181 6.15 6.26 -0.82
CA GLY A 181 6.93 5.25 -1.51
C GLY A 181 6.15 4.70 -2.70
N LYS A 182 6.84 4.50 -3.83
CA LYS A 182 6.29 3.82 -5.01
C LYS A 182 7.31 2.82 -5.56
N VAL A 183 6.88 1.57 -5.71
CA VAL A 183 7.70 0.49 -6.25
C VAL A 183 6.90 -0.27 -7.30
N ASN A 184 7.50 -0.45 -8.48
CA ASN A 184 6.93 -1.23 -9.56
C ASN A 184 7.81 -2.46 -9.79
N THR A 185 7.21 -3.59 -10.11
CA THR A 185 7.93 -4.80 -10.53
C THR A 185 7.14 -5.59 -11.56
N GLU A 186 7.83 -6.46 -12.27
CA GLU A 186 7.25 -7.43 -13.17
C GLU A 186 7.97 -8.78 -13.01
N VAL A 187 7.20 -9.86 -12.98
CA VAL A 187 7.69 -11.22 -12.79
C VAL A 187 7.05 -12.11 -13.85
N LEU A 188 7.87 -12.83 -14.58
CA LEU A 188 7.41 -13.84 -15.53
C LEU A 188 6.92 -15.07 -14.76
N THR A 189 5.90 -15.70 -15.32
CA THR A 189 5.36 -16.98 -14.86
C THR A 189 5.34 -17.95 -16.05
N GLN A 190 5.08 -19.23 -15.78
CA GLN A 190 4.96 -20.23 -16.84
C GLN A 190 3.93 -19.84 -17.93
N ASP A 191 2.82 -19.24 -17.52
CA ASP A 191 1.66 -18.99 -18.40
C ASP A 191 1.48 -17.51 -18.80
N GLY A 192 2.32 -16.62 -18.25
CA GLY A 192 2.07 -15.19 -18.39
C GLY A 192 3.05 -14.27 -17.64
N LEU A 193 2.66 -13.00 -17.52
CA LEU A 193 3.39 -11.95 -16.83
C LEU A 193 2.54 -11.38 -15.69
N VAL A 194 3.13 -11.28 -14.50
CA VAL A 194 2.57 -10.53 -13.38
C VAL A 194 3.26 -9.18 -13.32
N GLN A 195 2.50 -8.11 -13.34
CA GLN A 195 2.98 -6.75 -13.11
C GLN A 195 2.38 -6.25 -11.81
N ALA A 196 3.21 -5.62 -10.99
CA ALA A 196 2.80 -5.16 -9.68
C ALA A 196 3.27 -3.72 -9.42
N CYS A 197 2.46 -2.98 -8.67
CA CYS A 197 2.80 -1.65 -8.20
C CYS A 197 2.34 -1.49 -6.76
N HIS A 198 3.26 -1.14 -5.87
CA HIS A 198 3.01 -0.85 -4.46
C HIS A 198 3.21 0.65 -4.23
N VAL A 199 2.18 1.32 -3.71
CA VAL A 199 2.22 2.73 -3.29
C VAL A 199 1.86 2.80 -1.83
N TYR A 200 2.63 3.52 -1.02
CA TYR A 200 2.47 3.51 0.43
C TYR A 200 2.98 4.79 1.09
N TYR A 201 2.53 5.04 2.33
CA TYR A 201 3.13 6.02 3.22
C TYR A 201 3.08 5.54 4.69
N PRO A 202 4.02 5.97 5.53
CA PRO A 202 4.08 5.58 6.93
C PRO A 202 3.09 6.39 7.79
N ILE A 203 2.44 5.72 8.73
CA ILE A 203 1.64 6.32 9.80
C ILE A 203 2.37 6.12 11.13
N PRO A 204 2.83 7.18 11.80
CA PRO A 204 3.50 7.07 13.10
C PRO A 204 2.51 6.64 14.20
N MET A 205 2.79 5.51 14.86
CA MET A 205 1.92 4.90 15.87
C MET A 205 2.38 5.14 17.30
N GLY A 206 3.64 5.56 17.49
CA GLY A 206 4.29 5.72 18.80
C GLY A 206 4.92 7.09 19.02
N LYS A 207 5.24 7.42 20.28
CA LYS A 207 5.91 8.68 20.66
C LYS A 207 7.42 8.70 20.38
N ASP A 208 8.02 7.53 20.20
CA ASP A 208 9.45 7.35 19.98
C ASP A 208 9.87 7.48 18.51
N GLY A 209 8.91 7.63 17.59
CA GLY A 209 9.16 7.78 16.15
C GLY A 209 9.78 6.54 15.51
N LYS A 210 9.60 5.36 16.12
CA LYS A 210 10.15 4.08 15.63
C LYS A 210 9.08 3.06 15.26
N HIS A 211 7.85 3.28 15.72
CA HIS A 211 6.72 2.43 15.42
C HIS A 211 5.83 3.08 14.36
N TYR A 212 5.74 2.42 13.21
CA TYR A 212 4.95 2.85 12.09
C TYR A 212 3.99 1.75 11.69
N SER A 213 2.78 2.11 11.31
CA SER A 213 1.95 1.29 10.42
C SER A 213 2.11 1.80 9.00
N LEU A 214 1.83 0.96 8.02
CA LEU A 214 2.00 1.28 6.61
C LEU A 214 0.63 1.29 5.93
N HIS A 215 0.17 2.47 5.52
CA HIS A 215 -1.05 2.61 4.74
C HIS A 215 -0.68 2.60 3.26
N SER A 216 -1.23 1.63 2.54
CA SER A 216 -0.71 1.23 1.25
C SER A 216 -1.76 0.69 0.30
N ALA A 217 -1.44 0.68 -0.98
CA ALA A 217 -2.15 -0.09 -1.99
C ALA A 217 -1.17 -0.90 -2.86
N ILE A 218 -1.50 -2.15 -3.13
CA ILE A 218 -0.83 -2.99 -4.13
C ILE A 218 -1.80 -3.25 -5.27
N HIS A 219 -1.43 -2.87 -6.48
CA HIS A 219 -2.12 -3.29 -7.69
C HIS A 219 -1.37 -4.45 -8.33
N LEU A 220 -2.08 -5.51 -8.69
CA LEU A 220 -1.57 -6.62 -9.49
C LEU A 220 -2.33 -6.68 -10.82
N SER A 221 -1.58 -6.92 -11.89
CA SER A 221 -2.09 -7.24 -13.22
C SER A 221 -1.45 -8.54 -13.67
N TYR A 222 -2.26 -9.55 -13.95
CA TYR A 222 -1.80 -10.85 -14.42
C TYR A 222 -2.32 -11.10 -15.83
N THR A 223 -1.42 -11.12 -16.81
CA THR A 223 -1.75 -11.36 -18.21
C THR A 223 -1.26 -12.74 -18.63
N THR A 224 -2.17 -13.60 -19.06
CA THR A 224 -1.90 -14.94 -19.59
C THR A 224 -2.21 -15.04 -21.08
N ASN A 225 -1.51 -15.95 -21.76
CA ASN A 225 -1.90 -16.36 -23.11
C ASN A 225 -3.13 -17.30 -23.00
N ALA A 226 -4.16 -17.04 -23.80
CA ALA A 226 -5.40 -17.83 -23.81
C ALA A 226 -5.31 -19.06 -24.72
#